data_AF-A0A809WWD7-F1
#
_entry.id   AF-A0A809WWD7-F1
#
_cell.length_a   1.000
_cell.length_b   1.000
_cell.length_c   1.000
_cell.angle_alpha   90.00
_cell.angle_beta   90.00
_cell.angle_gamma   90.00
#
_symmetry.space_group_name_H-M   'P 1'
#
loop_
_entity.id
_entity.type
_entity.pdbx_description
1 polymer ?
#
loop_
_entity_poly.entity_id
_entity_poly.type
_entity_poly.pdbx_seq_one_letter_code
_entity_poly.pdbx_strand_id
1 'polypeptide(L)'
;MPTDPRFTGANPARAAMVGVSDFDGVLRGKHVLGEDLSDGDKVIKFSEAVLAWDCTDRVIPASFTQKPLSAFGDADLRILSGTGRSVSHLGSQYLYLAEFTGAHENICPRGVLRKVLRRAADYSATIWVGRARRSGWRVSVAAR
;
A
#
# COMPACT_ATOMS: atom_id res chain seq x y z
N MET A 1 7.05 -1.56 -25.34
CA MET A 1 7.41 -2.06 -23.98
C MET A 1 8.40 -3.19 -24.17
N PRO A 2 9.63 -3.15 -23.62
CA PRO A 2 10.49 -4.32 -23.68
C PRO A 2 9.94 -5.34 -22.67
N THR A 3 9.36 -6.41 -23.18
CA THR A 3 8.94 -7.59 -22.44
C THR A 3 10.19 -8.27 -21.87
N ASP A 4 10.38 -8.17 -20.56
CA ASP A 4 11.40 -8.91 -19.84
C ASP A 4 11.13 -10.42 -19.98
N PRO A 5 12.07 -11.23 -20.51
CA PRO A 5 11.89 -12.66 -20.73
C PRO A 5 11.68 -13.47 -19.45
N ARG A 6 11.74 -12.85 -18.26
CA ARG A 6 11.33 -13.48 -16.99
C ARG A 6 9.81 -13.73 -16.87
N PHE A 7 8.99 -13.21 -17.79
CA PHE A 7 7.56 -13.49 -17.86
C PHE A 7 7.21 -14.74 -18.68
N THR A 8 8.13 -15.27 -19.49
CA THR A 8 7.90 -16.45 -20.34
C THR A 8 8.44 -17.70 -19.69
N GLY A 9 7.64 -18.29 -18.80
CA GLY A 9 7.94 -19.58 -18.20
C GLY A 9 6.82 -19.98 -17.27
N ALA A 10 5.97 -20.89 -17.74
CA ALA A 10 4.88 -21.49 -16.98
C ALA A 10 5.39 -22.03 -15.63
N ASN A 11 5.12 -21.30 -14.55
CA ASN A 11 5.14 -21.85 -13.21
C ASN A 11 3.79 -21.47 -12.55
N PRO A 12 2.83 -22.40 -12.49
CA PRO A 12 1.41 -22.09 -12.25
C PRO A 12 1.05 -21.71 -10.81
N ALA A 13 1.99 -21.29 -9.95
CA ALA A 13 1.66 -20.72 -8.63
C ALA A 13 2.84 -19.93 -8.04
N ARG A 14 3.28 -18.83 -8.68
CA ARG A 14 4.25 -17.93 -8.04
C ARG A 14 3.56 -17.12 -6.96
N ALA A 15 3.77 -17.46 -5.69
CA ALA A 15 3.31 -16.62 -4.58
C ALA A 15 3.91 -15.20 -4.69
N ALA A 16 3.06 -14.20 -4.51
CA ALA A 16 3.44 -12.80 -4.46
C ALA A 16 3.14 -12.22 -3.08
N MET A 17 3.92 -11.21 -2.68
CA MET A 17 3.64 -10.46 -1.46
C MET A 17 2.85 -9.21 -1.81
N VAL A 18 1.82 -8.95 -1.03
CA VAL A 18 1.09 -7.69 -1.03
C VAL A 18 1.41 -6.95 0.26
N GLY A 19 1.71 -5.66 0.17
CA GLY A 19 2.04 -4.82 1.32
C GLY A 19 1.23 -3.52 1.36
N VAL A 20 0.73 -3.19 2.54
CA VAL A 20 0.05 -1.92 2.85
C VAL A 20 0.72 -1.27 4.06
N SER A 21 0.89 0.05 4.03
CA SER A 21 1.41 0.79 5.18
C SER A 21 0.29 1.10 6.16
N ASP A 22 0.52 0.82 7.44
CA ASP A 22 -0.34 1.29 8.53
C ASP A 22 -0.01 2.75 8.93
N PHE A 23 -0.64 3.24 9.99
CA PHE A 23 -0.49 4.63 10.46
C PHE A 23 0.91 4.99 10.95
N ASP A 24 1.65 4.00 11.46
CA ASP A 24 3.01 4.18 11.96
C ASP A 24 4.06 3.93 10.87
N GLY A 25 3.62 3.66 9.64
CA GLY A 25 4.48 3.39 8.50
C GLY A 25 5.04 1.97 8.47
N VAL A 26 4.52 1.05 9.29
CA VAL A 26 4.88 -0.37 9.21
C VAL A 26 4.23 -0.98 7.97
N LEU A 27 5.02 -1.70 7.19
CA LEU A 27 4.53 -2.40 6.01
C LEU A 27 3.93 -3.75 6.44
N ARG A 28 2.60 -3.82 6.53
CA ARG A 28 1.85 -5.05 6.84
C ARG A 28 1.51 -5.76 5.53
N GLY A 29 1.59 -7.09 5.50
CA GLY A 29 1.43 -7.81 4.25
C GLY A 29 0.85 -9.21 4.38
N LYS A 30 0.47 -9.76 3.23
CA LYS A 30 -0.08 -11.11 3.07
C LYS A 30 0.48 -11.71 1.78
N HIS A 31 0.76 -13.01 1.80
CA HIS A 31 1.08 -13.76 0.60
C HIS A 31 -0.22 -14.08 -0.16
N VAL A 32 -0.20 -13.86 -1.47
CA VAL A 32 -1.29 -14.16 -2.41
C VAL A 32 -0.77 -15.01 -3.55
N LEU A 33 -1.65 -15.67 -4.29
CA LEU A 33 -1.24 -16.43 -5.47
C LEU A 33 -0.97 -15.46 -6.62
N GLY A 34 0.05 -15.74 -7.44
CA GLY A 34 0.47 -14.83 -8.51
C GLY A 34 -0.55 -14.65 -9.63
N GLU A 35 -1.41 -15.65 -9.85
CA GLU A 35 -2.58 -15.57 -10.72
C GLU A 35 -3.58 -14.48 -10.28
N ASP A 36 -3.57 -14.13 -9.00
CA ASP A 36 -4.36 -13.02 -8.48
C ASP A 36 -3.87 -11.65 -8.97
N LEU A 37 -2.79 -11.55 -9.76
CA LEU A 37 -2.12 -10.28 -10.07
C LEU A 37 -1.82 -10.03 -11.56
N SER A 38 -2.08 -10.99 -12.45
CA SER A 38 -1.74 -10.85 -13.87
C SER A 38 -2.60 -9.84 -14.64
N ASP A 39 -3.82 -9.57 -14.17
CA ASP A 39 -4.87 -8.92 -14.97
C ASP A 39 -5.22 -7.50 -14.49
N GLY A 40 -4.27 -6.81 -13.86
CA GLY A 40 -4.44 -5.44 -13.36
C GLY A 40 -4.77 -5.39 -11.86
N ASP A 41 -5.33 -4.26 -11.41
CA ASP A 41 -5.64 -4.04 -10.00
C ASP A 41 -6.76 -4.96 -9.53
N LYS A 42 -6.55 -5.66 -8.42
CA LYS A 42 -7.55 -6.57 -7.81
C LYS A 42 -7.86 -6.17 -6.37
N VAL A 43 -9.07 -6.49 -5.91
CA VAL A 43 -9.49 -6.26 -4.52
C VAL A 43 -9.52 -7.58 -3.78
N ILE A 44 -8.85 -7.62 -2.64
CA ILE A 44 -8.85 -8.77 -1.72
C ILE A 44 -9.36 -8.34 -0.34
N LYS A 45 -9.71 -9.33 0.48
CA LYS A 45 -10.01 -9.11 1.90
C LYS A 45 -8.74 -9.12 2.75
N PHE A 46 -8.65 -8.15 3.65
CA PHE A 46 -7.53 -7.97 4.56
C PHE A 46 -8.01 -7.52 5.93
N SER A 47 -7.31 -7.92 7.00
CA SER A 47 -7.73 -7.65 8.37
C SER A 47 -7.84 -6.15 8.64
N GLU A 48 -9.01 -5.71 9.09
CA GLU A 48 -9.28 -4.33 9.51
C GLU A 48 -8.44 -3.92 10.72
N ALA A 49 -7.92 -4.88 11.49
CA ALA A 49 -7.08 -4.64 12.66
C ALA A 49 -5.83 -3.80 12.35
N VAL A 50 -5.30 -3.89 11.12
CA VAL A 50 -4.16 -3.09 10.67
C VAL A 50 -4.46 -1.59 10.64
N LEU A 51 -5.73 -1.21 10.60
CA LEU A 51 -6.19 0.19 10.71
C LEU A 51 -6.60 0.56 12.13
N ALA A 52 -6.24 -0.25 13.13
CA ALA A 52 -6.62 0.00 14.51
C ALA A 52 -5.46 -0.13 15.50
N TRP A 53 -4.30 -0.65 15.08
CA TRP A 53 -3.18 -0.93 15.98
C TRP A 53 -1.96 -0.06 15.68
N ASP A 54 -1.15 0.18 16.71
CA ASP A 54 0.15 0.85 16.60
C ASP A 54 1.27 -0.12 16.20
N CYS A 55 2.50 0.39 16.08
CA CYS A 55 3.69 -0.39 15.74
C CYS A 55 4.12 -1.39 16.84
N THR A 56 3.49 -1.37 18.01
CA THR A 56 3.64 -2.37 19.09
C THR A 56 2.51 -3.40 19.09
N ASP A 57 1.68 -3.41 18.04
CA ASP A 57 0.52 -4.27 17.88
C ASP A 57 -0.54 -4.07 19.00
N ARG A 58 -0.63 -2.85 19.55
CA ARG A 58 -1.65 -2.47 20.53
C ARG A 58 -2.77 -1.69 19.89
N VAL A 59 -4.00 -1.96 20.31
CA VAL A 59 -5.18 -1.23 19.85
C VAL A 59 -5.09 0.25 20.24
N ILE A 60 -5.11 1.12 19.24
CA ILE A 60 -5.16 2.56 19.45
C ILE A 60 -6.58 2.89 19.93
N PRO A 61 -6.75 3.52 21.10
CA PRO A 61 -8.05 3.95 21.61
C PRO A 61 -8.50 5.20 20.84
N ALA A 62 -8.89 5.03 19.59
CA ALA A 62 -9.34 6.12 18.74
C ALA A 62 -10.70 5.83 18.13
N SER A 63 -11.58 6.83 18.15
CA SER A 63 -12.92 6.80 17.60
C SER A 63 -12.96 6.92 16.06
N PHE A 64 -11.87 6.52 15.36
CA PHE A 64 -11.81 6.57 13.90
C PHE A 64 -12.63 5.46 13.24
N THR A 65 -12.88 4.38 13.95
CA THR A 65 -13.75 3.29 13.51
C THR A 65 -15.15 3.53 14.06
N GLN A 66 -16.16 3.58 13.19
CA GLN A 66 -17.56 3.84 13.58
C GLN A 66 -18.21 2.66 14.35
N LYS A 67 -17.44 1.64 14.73
CA LYS A 67 -17.91 0.40 15.34
C LYS A 67 -17.20 0.13 16.67
N PRO A 68 -17.89 -0.50 17.64
CA PRO A 68 -17.25 -1.02 18.85
C PRO A 68 -16.07 -1.92 18.51
N LEU A 69 -14.96 -1.78 19.23
CA LEU A 69 -13.69 -2.51 19.08
C LEU A 69 -13.77 -4.04 19.30
N SER A 70 -14.96 -4.63 19.35
CA SER A 70 -15.19 -6.00 19.83
C SER A 70 -14.94 -7.11 18.80
N ALA A 71 -14.80 -6.79 17.51
CA ALA A 71 -14.34 -7.73 16.48
C ALA A 71 -13.89 -6.95 15.24
N PHE A 72 -12.60 -6.99 14.91
CA PHE A 72 -12.11 -6.47 13.63
C PHE A 72 -12.67 -7.33 12.50
N GLY A 73 -13.33 -6.70 11.53
CA GLY A 73 -13.79 -7.38 10.33
C GLY A 73 -12.69 -7.46 9.28
N ASP A 74 -13.12 -7.74 8.05
CA ASP A 74 -12.27 -7.57 6.87
C ASP A 74 -12.57 -6.23 6.19
N ALA A 75 -11.52 -5.58 5.72
CA ALA A 75 -11.57 -4.40 4.88
C ALA A 75 -11.20 -4.77 3.43
N ASP A 76 -11.71 -3.98 2.48
CA ASP A 76 -11.34 -4.10 1.07
C ASP A 76 -9.95 -3.50 0.84
N LEU A 77 -9.04 -4.31 0.32
CA LEU A 77 -7.68 -3.94 0.00
C LEU A 77 -7.45 -4.06 -1.50
N ARG A 78 -7.27 -2.93 -2.19
CA ARG A 78 -6.93 -2.89 -3.62
C ARG A 78 -5.43 -3.00 -3.82
N ILE A 79 -5.03 -4.03 -4.54
CA ILE A 79 -3.66 -4.28 -4.97
C ILE A 79 -3.38 -3.44 -6.21
N LEU A 80 -2.25 -2.73 -6.21
CA LEU A 80 -1.84 -1.84 -7.28
C LEU A 80 -0.84 -2.56 -8.18
N SER A 81 -1.33 -3.13 -9.27
CA SER A 81 -0.56 -3.94 -10.24
C SER A 81 0.69 -3.21 -10.74
N GLY A 82 0.57 -1.90 -11.04
CA GLY A 82 1.68 -1.06 -11.50
C GLY A 82 2.80 -0.80 -10.47
N THR A 83 2.67 -1.28 -9.24
CA THR A 83 3.69 -1.10 -8.18
C THR A 83 4.58 -2.33 -7.96
N GLY A 84 4.33 -3.40 -8.74
CA GLY A 84 5.07 -4.66 -8.66
C GLY A 84 6.57 -4.47 -8.84
N ARG A 85 7.36 -4.98 -7.89
CA ARG A 85 8.82 -4.97 -7.95
C ARG A 85 9.42 -6.28 -7.44
N SER A 86 10.49 -6.74 -8.07
CA SER A 86 11.22 -7.93 -7.62
C SER A 86 11.93 -7.65 -6.30
N VAL A 87 11.87 -8.59 -5.35
CA VAL A 87 12.59 -8.48 -4.08
C VAL A 87 13.89 -9.25 -4.16
N SER A 88 15.00 -8.54 -4.29
CA SER A 88 16.33 -9.08 -4.63
C SER A 88 16.80 -10.24 -3.75
N HIS A 89 16.50 -10.21 -2.45
CA HIS A 89 16.94 -11.23 -1.49
C HIS A 89 15.96 -12.41 -1.33
N LEU A 90 14.75 -12.33 -1.91
CA LEU A 90 13.70 -13.35 -1.82
C LEU A 90 13.51 -14.11 -3.15
N GLY A 91 14.50 -14.05 -4.03
CA GLY A 91 14.52 -14.76 -5.31
C GLY A 91 13.44 -14.29 -6.27
N SER A 92 12.57 -15.20 -6.70
CA SER A 92 11.52 -14.95 -7.70
C SER A 92 10.25 -14.27 -7.16
N GLN A 93 10.29 -13.71 -5.95
CA GLN A 93 9.13 -13.08 -5.33
C GLN A 93 8.99 -11.61 -5.74
N TYR A 94 7.74 -11.20 -5.97
CA TYR A 94 7.37 -9.82 -6.23
C TYR A 94 6.62 -9.24 -5.03
N LEU A 95 6.88 -7.96 -4.78
CA LEU A 95 6.12 -7.15 -3.83
C LEU A 95 5.25 -6.15 -4.59
N TYR A 96 3.95 -6.20 -4.34
CA TYR A 96 2.97 -5.24 -4.80
C TYR A 96 2.51 -4.39 -3.62
N LEU A 97 2.39 -3.08 -3.83
CA LEU A 97 1.75 -2.20 -2.86
C LEU A 97 0.24 -2.30 -3.01
N ALA A 98 -0.44 -2.12 -1.90
CA ALA A 98 -1.89 -2.07 -1.85
C ALA A 98 -2.38 -0.91 -0.98
N GLU A 99 -3.68 -0.65 -1.07
CA GLU A 99 -4.35 0.42 -0.35
C GLU A 99 -5.76 0.01 0.02
N PHE A 100 -6.20 0.41 1.21
CA PHE A 100 -7.57 0.20 1.62
C PHE A 100 -8.50 1.10 0.81
N THR A 101 -9.65 0.56 0.40
CA THR A 101 -10.65 1.21 -0.44
C THR A 101 -12.02 1.19 0.22
N GLY A 102 -13.03 1.79 -0.41
CA GLY A 102 -14.40 1.82 0.09
C GLY A 102 -14.51 2.56 1.43
N ALA A 103 -15.11 1.94 2.44
CA ALA A 103 -15.33 2.54 3.76
C ALA A 103 -14.02 2.98 4.45
N HIS A 104 -12.91 2.30 4.15
CA HIS A 104 -11.62 2.52 4.79
C HIS A 104 -10.69 3.45 4.00
N GLU A 105 -11.06 3.87 2.78
CA GLU A 105 -10.21 4.75 1.97
C GLU A 105 -9.88 6.07 2.69
N ASN A 106 -10.83 6.58 3.46
CA ASN A 106 -10.70 7.86 4.14
C ASN A 106 -9.64 7.88 5.25
N ILE A 107 -9.35 6.71 5.82
CA ILE A 107 -8.35 6.51 6.86
C ILE A 107 -7.10 5.77 6.34
N CYS A 108 -7.11 5.26 5.11
CA CYS A 108 -5.94 4.66 4.50
C CYS A 108 -4.81 5.69 4.34
N PRO A 109 -3.58 5.45 4.82
CA PRO A 109 -2.47 6.41 4.68
C PRO A 109 -2.24 6.85 3.22
N ARG A 110 -2.33 5.93 2.26
CA ARG A 110 -2.20 6.24 0.83
C ARG A 110 -3.40 7.01 0.27
N GLY A 111 -4.61 6.73 0.76
CA GLY A 111 -5.82 7.50 0.44
C GLY A 111 -5.75 8.94 0.98
N VAL A 112 -5.28 9.11 2.22
CA VAL A 112 -5.01 10.43 2.82
C VAL A 112 -3.95 11.19 2.03
N LEU A 113 -2.85 10.54 1.64
CA LEU A 113 -1.83 11.14 0.78
C LEU A 113 -2.43 11.65 -0.54
N ARG A 114 -3.29 10.85 -1.21
CA ARG A 114 -3.99 11.32 -2.42
C ARG A 114 -4.82 12.58 -2.17
N LYS A 115 -5.54 12.66 -1.05
CA LYS A 115 -6.32 13.86 -0.70
C LYS A 115 -5.43 15.09 -0.54
N VAL A 116 -4.28 14.94 0.12
CA VAL A 116 -3.31 16.03 0.28
C VAL A 116 -2.73 16.46 -1.07
N LEU A 117 -2.36 15.50 -1.92
CA LEU A 117 -1.85 15.79 -3.27
C LEU A 117 -2.88 16.48 -4.16
N ARG A 118 -4.16 16.11 -4.07
CA ARG A 118 -5.25 16.80 -4.78
C ARG A 118 -5.37 18.26 -4.32
N ARG A 119 -5.38 18.50 -3.01
CA ARG A 119 -5.39 19.87 -2.46
C ARG A 119 -4.20 20.68 -2.95
N ALA A 120 -3.00 20.10 -3.00
CA ALA A 120 -1.82 20.79 -3.54
C ALA A 120 -1.99 21.14 -5.02
N ALA A 121 -2.57 20.23 -5.82
CA ALA A 121 -2.87 20.47 -7.23
C ALA A 121 -3.89 21.61 -7.43
N ASP A 122 -4.86 21.78 -6.53
CA ASP A 122 -5.81 22.91 -6.55
C ASP A 122 -5.10 24.27 -6.40
N TYR A 123 -3.94 24.30 -5.75
CA TYR A 123 -3.06 25.47 -5.65
C TYR A 123 -1.98 25.52 -6.75
N SER A 124 -2.10 24.73 -7.82
CA SER A 124 -1.07 24.56 -8.85
C SER A 124 0.31 24.17 -8.28
N ALA A 125 0.34 23.53 -7.12
CA ALA A 125 1.57 23.12 -6.44
C ALA A 125 1.90 21.65 -6.70
N THR A 126 3.17 21.38 -6.94
CA THR A 126 3.76 20.04 -7.03
C THR A 126 4.60 19.76 -5.79
N ILE A 127 4.38 18.62 -5.15
CA ILE A 127 5.11 18.18 -3.96
C ILE A 127 6.13 17.11 -4.35
N TRP A 128 7.38 17.31 -3.97
CA TRP A 128 8.49 16.37 -4.14
C TRP A 128 8.99 15.92 -2.78
N VAL A 129 9.22 14.62 -2.64
CA VAL A 129 9.83 14.04 -1.43
C VAL A 129 11.04 13.22 -1.86
N GLY A 130 12.16 13.43 -1.19
CA GLY A 130 13.39 12.70 -1.44
C GLY A 130 14.18 12.48 -0.16
N ARG A 131 14.95 11.39 -0.12
CA ARG A 131 15.91 11.13 0.95
C ARG A 131 17.31 11.26 0.41
N ALA A 132 18.04 12.27 0.88
CA ALA A 132 19.46 12.40 0.59
C ALA A 132 20.28 11.54 1.56
N ARG A 133 21.29 10.85 1.05
CA ARG A 133 22.14 9.93 1.84
C ARG A 133 22.74 10.56 3.11
N ARG A 134 23.09 11.84 3.07
CA ARG A 134 23.77 12.55 4.19
C ARG A 134 22.88 13.52 4.96
N SER A 135 21.72 13.90 4.44
CA SER A 135 20.91 14.98 5.01
C SER A 135 19.47 14.60 5.29
N GLY A 136 19.14 13.31 5.19
CA GLY A 136 17.84 12.79 5.58
C GLY A 136 16.74 13.09 4.56
N TRP A 137 15.50 13.05 5.04
CA TRP A 137 14.31 13.31 4.24
C TRP A 137 14.10 14.80 4.03
N ARG A 138 13.74 15.19 2.81
CA ARG A 138 13.29 16.55 2.48
C ARG A 138 11.98 16.49 1.73
N VAL A 139 11.12 17.45 2.03
CA VAL A 139 9.92 17.76 1.27
C VAL A 139 10.15 19.12 0.62
N SER A 140 9.89 19.21 -0.68
CA SER A 140 9.95 20.45 -1.45
C SER A 140 8.61 20.66 -2.13
N VAL A 141 8.10 21.89 -2.07
CA VAL A 141 6.85 22.27 -2.72
C VAL A 141 7.17 23.35 -3.73
N ALA A 142 6.76 23.16 -4.98
CA ALA A 142 6.91 24.13 -6.04
C ALA A 142 5.53 24.47 -6.61
N ALA A 143 5.11 25.72 -6.49
CA ALA A 143 3.99 26.23 -7.27
C ALA A 143 4.44 26.38 -8.73
N ARG A 144 3.59 25.99 -9.68
CA ARG A 144 3.78 26.34 -11.09
C ARG A 144 3.38 27.78 -11.34
#